data_AF-A0A815JIM8-F1
#
_entry.id   AF-A0A815JIM8-F1
#
_cell.length_a   1.000
_cell.length_b   1.000
_cell.length_c   1.000
_cell.angle_alpha   90.00
_cell.angle_beta   90.00
_cell.angle_gamma   90.00
#
_symmetry.space_group_name_H-M   'P 1'
#
loop_
_entity.id
_entity.type
_entity.pdbx_description
1 polymer ?
#
loop_
_entity_poly.entity_id
_entity_poly.type
_entity_poly.pdbx_seq_one_letter_code
_entity_poly.pdbx_strand_id
1 'polypeptide(L)'
;MSRSCDSPSSEECKVRPADFSYTAKQDDYRVHRCYVCQETFLSSNDLQKHLRQQCFPPDIREQIQRLTRHIENPKQRQQVQQILWRHGQLFDLRQPSIIKITVRHAIETRNHPPVYTPAYRVSYKDEQIQRDEINKLLKQGIIEESTSPCSSPIVLVRKDGSLRFCIDFRKLNSITTKDAFPIPRIDDIFDHLAQAEYYTTTDLKSGYFQAGLDPKDHPKTAFSTRDQHLQFTVLPQGVTNGPPAFNP
;
A
#
# COMPACT_ATOMS: atom_id res chain seq x y z
N MET A 1 -0.29 79.63 -6.30
CA MET A 1 -0.07 80.05 -7.70
C MET A 1 0.46 78.84 -8.44
N SER A 2 -0.42 78.00 -8.98
CA SER A 2 -0.92 78.04 -10.37
C SER A 2 -0.02 77.27 -11.34
N ARG A 3 -0.52 76.09 -11.77
CA ARG A 3 -0.47 75.46 -13.11
C ARG A 3 0.91 75.13 -13.71
N SER A 4 1.12 74.19 -14.62
CA SER A 4 0.47 72.99 -15.16
C SER A 4 1.48 72.47 -16.21
N CYS A 5 1.51 71.14 -16.42
CA CYS A 5 1.96 70.36 -17.59
C CYS A 5 3.13 70.84 -18.47
N ASP A 6 4.08 69.95 -18.77
CA ASP A 6 4.25 69.42 -20.13
C ASP A 6 5.38 68.37 -20.17
N SER A 7 5.07 67.22 -20.77
CA SER A 7 6.07 66.28 -21.32
C SER A 7 6.35 66.72 -22.76
N PRO A 8 7.57 66.54 -23.29
CA PRO A 8 7.75 65.37 -24.17
C PRO A 8 9.17 64.78 -24.25
N SER A 9 9.19 63.52 -24.71
CA SER A 9 10.18 62.87 -25.59
C SER A 9 11.65 62.68 -25.13
N SER A 10 11.95 61.40 -24.88
CA SER A 10 13.09 60.62 -25.41
C SER A 10 14.51 61.16 -25.30
N GLU A 11 15.27 60.61 -24.35
CA GLU A 11 16.66 60.21 -24.57
C GLU A 11 16.99 58.99 -23.69
N GLU A 12 17.38 57.89 -24.35
CA GLU A 12 17.81 56.64 -23.71
C GLU A 12 19.14 56.86 -22.98
N CYS A 13 19.15 56.78 -21.64
CA CYS A 13 20.38 56.54 -20.89
C CYS A 13 20.41 55.08 -20.43
N LYS A 14 20.92 54.20 -21.31
CA LYS A 14 21.17 52.78 -21.03
C LYS A 14 22.30 52.64 -20.01
N VAL A 15 21.95 52.53 -18.72
CA VAL A 15 22.88 52.02 -17.70
C VAL A 15 22.75 50.49 -17.66
N ARG A 16 23.84 49.79 -17.98
CA ARG A 16 23.92 48.33 -17.97
C ARG A 16 23.78 47.80 -16.54
N PRO A 17 22.97 46.76 -16.28
CA PRO A 17 22.93 46.14 -14.96
C PRO A 17 24.16 45.25 -14.78
N ALA A 18 25.09 45.68 -13.94
CA ALA A 18 26.11 44.81 -13.37
C ALA A 18 25.57 44.21 -12.07
N ASP A 19 25.28 42.92 -12.13
CA ASP A 19 25.46 41.91 -11.08
C ASP A 19 25.25 42.35 -9.62
N PHE A 20 23.98 42.47 -9.22
CA PHE A 20 23.57 42.20 -7.84
C PHE A 20 22.56 41.05 -7.86
N SER A 21 23.07 39.83 -8.02
CA SER A 21 22.29 38.62 -7.75
C SER A 21 22.08 38.50 -6.25
N TYR A 22 20.93 38.97 -5.76
CA TYR A 22 20.45 38.62 -4.43
C TYR A 22 20.06 37.13 -4.47
N THR A 23 20.97 36.25 -4.07
CA THR A 23 20.69 34.83 -3.91
C THR A 23 19.77 34.66 -2.71
N ALA A 24 18.46 34.69 -2.97
CA ALA A 24 17.47 34.19 -2.03
C ALA A 24 17.82 32.72 -1.75
N LYS A 25 18.19 32.42 -0.50
CA LYS A 25 18.32 31.06 -0.01
C LYS A 25 16.99 30.36 -0.29
N GLN A 26 17.01 29.30 -1.10
CA GLN A 26 15.90 28.36 -1.21
C GLN A 26 15.73 27.70 0.15
N ASP A 27 14.92 28.31 1.01
CA ASP A 27 14.37 27.64 2.17
C ASP A 27 13.49 26.50 1.65
N ASP A 28 13.97 25.28 1.80
CA ASP A 28 13.26 24.03 1.50
C ASP A 28 12.13 23.85 2.53
N TYR A 29 11.09 24.68 2.46
CA TYR A 29 9.90 24.51 3.27
C TYR A 29 9.21 23.22 2.82
N ARG A 30 9.35 22.16 3.63
CA ARG A 30 8.63 20.90 3.43
C ARG A 30 7.13 21.15 3.52
N VAL A 31 6.50 21.37 2.37
CA VAL A 31 5.05 21.54 2.26
C VAL A 31 4.35 20.22 2.55
N HIS A 32 3.31 20.29 3.38
CA HIS A 32 2.52 19.14 3.78
C HIS A 32 1.21 19.09 2.98
N ARG A 33 0.95 18.00 2.25
CA ARG A 33 -0.24 17.87 1.41
C ARG A 33 -1.29 16.97 2.06
N CYS A 34 -2.55 17.40 2.05
CA CYS A 34 -3.68 16.59 2.48
C CYS A 34 -3.93 15.46 1.48
N TYR A 35 -3.91 14.21 1.94
CA TYR A 35 -4.13 13.05 1.06
C TYR A 35 -5.58 12.93 0.56
N VAL A 36 -6.53 13.65 1.19
CA VAL A 36 -7.95 13.62 0.85
C VAL A 36 -8.32 14.72 -0.16
N CYS A 37 -8.14 15.99 0.20
CA CYS A 37 -8.53 17.14 -0.64
C CYS A 37 -7.38 17.75 -1.46
N GLN A 38 -6.16 17.25 -1.29
CA GLN A 38 -4.95 17.71 -1.99
C GLN A 38 -4.47 19.14 -1.66
N GLU A 39 -5.08 19.82 -0.68
CA GLU A 39 -4.62 21.13 -0.17
C GLU A 39 -3.23 21.05 0.47
N THR A 40 -2.48 22.15 0.45
CA THR A 40 -1.11 22.23 0.98
C THR A 40 -1.04 23.13 2.20
N PHE A 41 -0.22 22.74 3.16
CA PHE A 41 -0.06 23.40 4.46
C PHE A 41 1.42 23.62 4.74
N LEU A 42 1.73 24.77 5.34
CA LEU A 42 3.08 25.16 5.71
C LEU A 42 3.58 24.43 6.96
N SER A 43 2.67 23.83 7.74
CA SER A 43 2.98 23.11 8.97
C SER A 43 2.25 21.78 9.04
N SER A 44 2.93 20.76 9.58
CA SER A 44 2.33 19.45 9.86
C SER A 44 1.14 19.58 10.82
N ASN A 45 1.19 20.51 11.78
CA ASN A 45 0.10 20.72 12.73
C ASN A 45 -1.16 21.27 12.05
N ASP A 46 -0.99 22.17 11.08
CA ASP A 46 -2.11 22.75 10.33
C ASP A 46 -2.76 21.69 9.44
N LEU A 47 -1.96 20.86 8.75
CA LEU A 47 -2.47 19.70 8.03
C LEU A 47 -3.27 18.77 8.96
N GLN A 48 -2.74 18.45 10.14
CA GLN A 48 -3.41 17.57 11.10
C GLN A 48 -4.70 18.18 11.68
N LYS A 49 -4.76 19.50 11.83
CA LYS A 49 -5.97 20.20 12.25
C LYS A 49 -7.03 20.16 11.14
N HIS A 50 -6.63 20.44 9.90
CA HIS A 50 -7.50 20.36 8.73
C HIS A 50 -8.05 18.93 8.51
N LEU A 51 -7.18 17.91 8.55
CA LEU A 51 -7.58 16.50 8.45
C LEU A 51 -8.64 16.14 9.49
N ARG A 52 -8.42 16.50 10.76
CA ARG A 52 -9.36 16.23 11.85
C ARG A 52 -10.69 16.95 11.73
N GLN A 53 -10.69 18.19 11.24
CA GLN A 53 -11.89 19.03 11.22
C GLN A 53 -12.73 18.81 9.96
N GLN A 54 -12.09 18.73 8.79
CA GLN A 54 -12.76 18.88 7.50
C GLN A 54 -12.62 17.64 6.61
N CYS A 55 -11.52 16.89 6.68
CA CYS A 55 -11.21 15.88 5.66
C CYS A 55 -11.25 14.42 6.09
N PHE A 56 -11.17 14.07 7.39
CA PHE A 56 -11.40 12.68 7.78
C PHE A 56 -12.84 12.29 7.50
N PRO A 57 -13.05 11.26 6.66
CA PRO A 57 -14.39 10.81 6.37
C PRO A 57 -15.04 10.17 7.60
N PRO A 58 -16.38 10.18 7.69
CA PRO A 58 -17.10 9.80 8.90
C PRO A 58 -16.78 8.37 9.37
N ASP A 59 -16.53 7.46 8.44
CA ASP A 59 -16.16 6.06 8.67
C ASP A 59 -14.85 5.92 9.47
N ILE A 60 -13.79 6.64 9.08
CA ILE A 60 -12.52 6.65 9.83
C ILE A 60 -12.74 7.20 11.24
N ARG A 61 -13.63 8.19 11.37
CA ARG A 61 -13.91 8.79 12.68
C ARG A 61 -14.60 7.82 13.63
N GLU A 62 -15.65 7.17 13.15
CA GLU A 62 -16.36 6.13 13.88
C GLU A 62 -15.44 4.94 14.21
N GLN A 63 -14.57 4.55 13.28
CA GLN A 63 -13.60 3.48 13.49
C GLN A 63 -12.64 3.78 14.65
N ILE A 64 -12.03 4.97 14.68
CA ILE A 64 -11.10 5.36 15.74
C ILE A 64 -11.80 5.45 17.10
N GLN A 65 -13.02 5.99 17.14
CA GLN A 65 -13.83 6.02 18.36
C GLN A 65 -14.16 4.61 18.86
N ARG A 66 -14.56 3.71 17.94
CA ARG A 66 -14.84 2.31 18.27
C ARG A 66 -13.61 1.58 18.79
N LEU A 67 -12.44 1.78 18.18
CA LEU A 67 -11.19 1.15 18.61
C LEU A 67 -10.77 1.60 20.00
N THR A 68 -11.05 2.84 20.38
CA THR A 68 -10.59 3.42 21.66
C THR A 68 -11.65 3.37 22.79
N ARG A 69 -12.83 2.81 22.53
CA ARG A 69 -13.96 2.77 23.50
C ARG A 69 -13.66 2.03 24.79
N HIS A 70 -12.74 1.07 24.75
CA HIS A 70 -12.38 0.21 25.87
C HIS A 70 -11.43 0.91 26.86
N ILE A 71 -10.87 2.07 26.50
CA ILE A 71 -9.94 2.82 27.35
C ILE A 71 -10.75 3.69 28.31
N GLU A 72 -10.83 3.26 29.57
CA GLU A 72 -11.65 3.92 30.60
C GLU A 72 -11.17 5.34 30.88
N ASN A 73 -9.85 5.53 31.09
CA ASN A 73 -9.27 6.84 31.39
C ASN A 73 -9.45 7.83 30.22
N PRO A 74 -10.21 8.92 30.39
CA PRO A 74 -10.50 9.86 29.30
C PRO A 74 -9.26 10.55 28.74
N LYS A 75 -8.27 10.86 29.59
CA LYS A 75 -7.03 11.53 29.18
C LYS A 75 -6.19 10.61 28.30
N GLN A 76 -6.02 9.36 28.72
CA GLN A 76 -5.29 8.34 27.94
C GLN A 76 -6.00 8.06 26.61
N ARG A 77 -7.33 7.90 26.65
CA ARG A 77 -8.15 7.71 25.44
C ARG A 77 -7.93 8.83 24.44
N GLN A 78 -7.93 10.08 24.89
CA GLN A 78 -7.69 11.23 24.05
C GLN A 78 -6.27 11.24 23.46
N GLN A 79 -5.25 10.87 24.24
CA GLN A 79 -3.87 10.75 23.76
C GLN A 79 -3.74 9.69 22.67
N VAL A 80 -4.32 8.50 22.86
CA VAL A 80 -4.32 7.43 21.85
C VAL A 80 -5.07 7.86 20.60
N GLN A 81 -6.25 8.48 20.77
CA GLN A 81 -7.01 9.01 19.64
C GLN A 81 -6.18 10.02 18.84
N GLN A 82 -5.44 10.93 19.47
CA GLN A 82 -4.57 11.88 18.77
C GLN A 82 -3.52 11.18 17.90
N ILE A 83 -2.94 10.08 18.37
CA ILE A 83 -2.00 9.26 17.59
C ILE A 83 -2.72 8.63 16.39
N LEU A 84 -3.88 8.00 16.61
CA LEU A 84 -4.65 7.37 15.55
C LEU A 84 -5.11 8.39 14.49
N TRP A 85 -5.53 9.59 14.90
CA TRP A 85 -5.85 10.69 14.01
C TRP A 85 -4.63 11.12 13.21
N ARG A 86 -3.47 11.27 13.85
CA ARG A 86 -2.23 11.65 13.17
C ARG A 86 -1.90 10.69 12.02
N HIS A 87 -2.19 9.41 12.22
CA HIS A 87 -1.97 8.32 11.27
C HIS A 87 -3.27 7.86 10.59
N GLY A 88 -4.30 8.70 10.51
CA GLY A 88 -5.63 8.34 10.00
C GLY A 88 -5.61 7.75 8.59
N GLN A 89 -4.64 8.13 7.77
CA GLN A 89 -4.42 7.56 6.44
C GLN A 89 -4.17 6.04 6.46
N LEU A 90 -3.53 5.50 7.50
CA LEU A 90 -3.28 4.05 7.64
C LEU A 90 -4.58 3.25 7.84
N PHE A 91 -5.63 3.93 8.30
CA PHE A 91 -6.94 3.33 8.53
C PHE A 91 -7.92 3.58 7.38
N ASP A 92 -7.48 4.28 6.32
CA ASP A 92 -8.28 4.48 5.12
C ASP A 92 -8.21 3.27 4.20
N LEU A 93 -9.17 2.36 4.38
CA LEU A 93 -9.22 1.08 3.65
C LEU A 93 -9.81 1.20 2.23
N ARG A 94 -10.09 2.42 1.75
CA ARG A 94 -10.69 2.66 0.43
C ARG A 94 -9.66 2.60 -0.69
N GLN A 95 -8.38 2.84 -0.37
CA GLN A 95 -7.28 2.72 -1.32
C GLN A 95 -6.42 1.48 -1.01
N PRO A 96 -5.97 0.74 -2.03
CA PRO A 96 -5.03 -0.36 -1.82
C PRO A 96 -3.70 0.18 -1.30
N SER A 97 -3.28 -0.32 -0.15
CA SER A 97 -2.03 0.05 0.50
C SER A 97 -0.88 -0.85 0.04
N ILE A 98 -0.55 -0.83 -1.27
CA ILE A 98 0.64 -1.55 -1.75
C ILE A 98 1.87 -0.87 -1.14
N ILE A 99 2.57 -1.59 -0.27
CA ILE A 99 3.75 -1.07 0.41
C ILE A 99 4.90 -1.07 -0.60
N LYS A 100 5.37 0.14 -0.96
CA LYS A 100 6.58 0.32 -1.75
C LYS A 100 7.81 0.21 -0.84
N ILE A 101 8.11 -0.99 -0.36
CA ILE A 101 9.36 -1.29 0.36
C ILE A 101 10.46 -1.72 -0.61
N THR A 102 11.71 -1.44 -0.24
CA THR A 102 12.91 -1.86 -0.98
C THR A 102 13.08 -3.38 -0.98
N VAL A 103 12.67 -4.03 0.10
CA VAL A 103 12.69 -5.49 0.23
C VAL A 103 11.52 -6.05 -0.57
N ARG A 104 11.84 -6.71 -1.68
CA ARG A 104 10.87 -7.45 -2.48
C ARG A 104 11.06 -8.93 -2.20
N HIS A 105 9.95 -9.65 -2.12
CA HIS A 105 9.99 -11.09 -1.92
C HIS A 105 10.38 -11.80 -3.20
N ALA A 106 11.23 -12.82 -3.06
CA ALA A 106 11.67 -13.64 -4.16
C ALA A 106 11.13 -15.07 -4.02
N ILE A 107 10.85 -15.71 -5.15
CA ILE A 107 10.44 -17.11 -5.23
C ILE A 107 11.59 -17.92 -5.83
N GLU A 108 12.48 -18.40 -4.98
CA GLU A 108 13.66 -19.15 -5.41
C GLU A 108 13.29 -20.58 -5.82
N THR A 109 13.20 -20.82 -7.12
CA THR A 109 12.87 -22.13 -7.73
C THR A 109 14.11 -22.91 -8.15
N ARG A 110 15.31 -22.42 -7.84
CA ARG A 110 16.58 -22.90 -8.40
C ARG A 110 16.55 -22.80 -9.93
N ASN A 111 17.34 -23.64 -10.60
CA ASN A 111 17.36 -23.74 -12.07
C ASN A 111 16.25 -24.66 -12.63
N HIS A 112 15.08 -24.73 -11.97
CA HIS A 112 13.99 -25.57 -12.44
C HIS A 112 13.31 -24.96 -13.68
N PRO A 113 12.93 -25.76 -14.70
CA PRO A 113 12.19 -25.27 -15.85
C PRO A 113 10.81 -24.70 -15.46
N PRO A 114 10.18 -23.88 -16.34
CA PRO A 114 8.84 -23.34 -16.12
C PRO A 114 7.82 -24.40 -15.74
N VAL A 115 6.96 -24.08 -14.76
CA VAL A 115 5.89 -24.98 -14.30
C VAL A 115 4.59 -24.58 -14.98
N TYR A 116 4.04 -25.50 -15.78
CA TYR A 116 2.75 -25.32 -16.42
C TYR A 116 1.73 -26.33 -15.92
N THR A 117 0.55 -25.85 -15.60
CA THR A 117 -0.63 -26.64 -15.27
C THR A 117 -1.84 -26.02 -15.97
N PRO A 118 -2.58 -26.79 -16.78
CA PRO A 118 -3.72 -26.27 -17.51
C PRO A 118 -4.83 -25.82 -16.54
N ALA A 119 -5.58 -24.78 -16.94
CA ALA A 119 -6.73 -24.31 -16.21
C ALA A 119 -7.78 -25.43 -16.06
N TYR A 120 -8.42 -25.49 -14.89
CA TYR A 120 -9.51 -26.43 -14.66
C TYR A 120 -10.77 -26.02 -15.42
N ARG A 121 -11.58 -27.00 -15.82
CA ARG A 121 -12.92 -26.74 -16.36
C ARG A 121 -13.79 -26.14 -15.25
N VAL A 122 -14.44 -25.03 -15.55
CA VAL A 122 -15.32 -24.33 -14.62
C VAL A 122 -16.70 -24.12 -15.23
N SER A 123 -17.71 -24.04 -14.37
CA SER A 123 -19.07 -23.71 -14.80
C SER A 123 -19.17 -22.25 -15.23
N TYR A 124 -20.18 -21.90 -16.02
CA TYR A 124 -20.43 -20.50 -16.41
C TYR A 124 -20.59 -19.56 -15.20
N LYS A 125 -21.21 -20.04 -14.12
CA LYS A 125 -21.38 -19.27 -12.88
C LYS A 125 -20.03 -19.00 -12.21
N ASP A 126 -19.17 -20.00 -12.16
CA ASP A 126 -17.84 -19.86 -11.56
C ASP A 126 -16.92 -18.98 -12.41
N GLU A 127 -17.06 -19.03 -13.73
CA GLU A 127 -16.34 -18.17 -14.68
C GLU A 127 -16.67 -16.68 -14.46
N GLN A 128 -17.94 -16.35 -14.23
CA GLN A 128 -18.34 -14.98 -13.88
C GLN A 128 -17.71 -14.51 -12.57
N ILE A 129 -17.69 -15.37 -11.55
CA ILE A 129 -17.07 -15.07 -10.24
C ILE A 129 -15.56 -14.84 -10.39
N GLN A 130 -14.87 -15.65 -11.20
CA GLN A 130 -13.45 -15.45 -11.49
C GLN A 130 -13.22 -14.10 -12.18
N ARG A 131 -14.05 -13.77 -13.19
CA ARG A 131 -13.93 -12.51 -13.93
C ARG A 131 -14.12 -11.28 -13.05
N ASP A 132 -15.12 -11.31 -12.17
CA ASP A 132 -15.39 -10.21 -11.26
C ASP A 132 -14.23 -9.98 -10.28
N GLU A 133 -13.61 -11.06 -9.79
CA GLU A 133 -12.46 -10.96 -8.89
C GLU A 133 -11.20 -10.49 -9.62
N ILE A 134 -10.91 -11.03 -10.80
CA ILE A 134 -9.79 -10.59 -11.66
C ILE A 134 -9.88 -9.10 -11.97
N ASN A 135 -11.07 -8.60 -12.31
CA ASN A 135 -11.29 -7.18 -12.57
C ASN A 135 -10.98 -6.31 -11.35
N LYS A 136 -11.27 -6.77 -10.13
CA LYS A 136 -10.90 -6.03 -8.91
C LYS A 136 -9.39 -6.03 -8.70
N LEU A 137 -8.73 -7.18 -8.86
CA LEU A 137 -7.29 -7.32 -8.67
C LEU A 137 -6.51 -6.49 -9.71
N LEU A 138 -6.96 -6.47 -10.97
CA LEU A 138 -6.40 -5.63 -12.04
C LEU A 138 -6.54 -4.14 -11.69
N LYS A 139 -7.73 -3.68 -11.28
CA LYS A 139 -7.95 -2.28 -10.87
C LYS A 139 -7.08 -1.87 -9.68
N GLN A 140 -6.75 -2.82 -8.80
CA GLN A 140 -5.89 -2.58 -7.65
C GLN A 140 -4.39 -2.67 -7.98
N GLY A 141 -4.02 -3.10 -9.18
CA GLY A 141 -2.62 -3.30 -9.58
C GLY A 141 -1.95 -4.49 -8.90
N ILE A 142 -2.73 -5.43 -8.36
CA ILE A 142 -2.23 -6.67 -7.69
C ILE A 142 -1.81 -7.71 -8.73
N ILE A 143 -2.44 -7.68 -9.90
CA ILE A 143 -2.14 -8.54 -11.05
C ILE A 143 -2.02 -7.70 -12.32
N GLU A 144 -1.34 -8.27 -13.32
CA GLU A 144 -1.15 -7.69 -14.65
C GLU A 144 -1.15 -8.79 -15.73
N GLU A 145 -1.27 -8.41 -17.00
CA GLU A 145 -1.14 -9.33 -18.14
C GLU A 145 0.27 -9.95 -18.21
N SER A 146 0.33 -11.24 -18.52
CA SER A 146 1.55 -12.03 -18.53
C SER A 146 1.77 -12.72 -19.86
N THR A 147 3.03 -12.86 -20.24
CA THR A 147 3.50 -13.70 -21.36
C THR A 147 4.33 -14.89 -20.85
N SER A 148 4.18 -15.23 -19.58
CA SER A 148 4.97 -16.25 -18.91
C SER A 148 4.78 -17.64 -19.54
N PRO A 149 5.83 -18.48 -19.59
CA PRO A 149 5.67 -19.90 -19.88
C PRO A 149 5.08 -20.70 -18.69
N CYS A 150 5.01 -20.11 -17.49
CA CYS A 150 4.41 -20.77 -16.33
C CYS A 150 2.89 -20.57 -16.28
N SER A 151 2.16 -21.52 -15.71
CA SER A 151 0.74 -21.32 -15.38
C SER A 151 0.31 -22.21 -14.22
N SER A 152 -0.38 -21.62 -13.25
CA SER A 152 -1.04 -22.32 -12.14
C SER A 152 -2.57 -22.13 -12.26
N PRO A 153 -3.39 -23.17 -12.01
CA PRO A 153 -4.82 -23.08 -12.25
C PRO A 153 -5.53 -22.35 -11.10
N ILE A 154 -6.65 -21.72 -11.42
CA ILE A 154 -7.56 -21.11 -10.44
C ILE A 154 -8.42 -22.20 -9.80
N VAL A 155 -8.62 -22.11 -8.49
CA VAL A 155 -9.51 -22.95 -7.68
C VAL A 155 -10.45 -22.04 -6.89
N LEU A 156 -11.76 -22.27 -7.04
CA LEU A 156 -12.76 -21.62 -6.20
C LEU A 156 -13.08 -22.51 -5.01
N VAL A 157 -12.81 -22.02 -3.81
CA VAL A 157 -13.03 -22.77 -2.56
C VAL A 157 -14.20 -22.15 -1.80
N ARG A 158 -15.17 -22.97 -1.37
CA ARG A 158 -16.24 -22.51 -0.47
C ARG A 158 -15.72 -22.40 0.94
N LYS A 159 -15.83 -21.23 1.55
CA LYS A 159 -15.54 -21.02 2.97
C LYS A 159 -16.56 -20.07 3.59
N ASP A 160 -17.17 -20.48 4.70
CA ASP A 160 -18.09 -19.65 5.50
C ASP A 160 -19.25 -19.06 4.67
N GLY A 161 -19.79 -19.83 3.72
CA GLY A 161 -20.85 -19.38 2.81
C GLY A 161 -20.40 -18.51 1.64
N SER A 162 -19.13 -18.09 1.60
CA SER A 162 -18.52 -17.32 0.50
C SER A 162 -17.64 -18.19 -0.40
N LEU A 163 -17.41 -17.76 -1.63
CA LEU A 163 -16.43 -18.36 -2.54
C LEU A 163 -15.13 -17.56 -2.48
N ARG A 164 -14.01 -18.27 -2.31
CA ARG A 164 -12.67 -17.69 -2.33
C ARG A 164 -11.98 -18.02 -3.65
N PHE A 165 -11.46 -16.99 -4.29
CA PHE A 165 -10.58 -17.10 -5.43
C PHE A 165 -9.17 -17.47 -4.95
N CYS A 166 -8.70 -18.66 -5.32
CA CYS A 166 -7.38 -19.16 -4.95
C CYS A 166 -6.63 -19.63 -6.19
N ILE A 167 -5.30 -19.51 -6.17
CA ILE A 167 -4.43 -20.11 -7.20
C ILE A 167 -3.76 -21.34 -6.60
N ASP A 168 -3.78 -22.44 -7.33
CA ASP A 168 -3.16 -23.68 -6.89
C ASP A 168 -1.65 -23.66 -7.19
N PHE A 169 -0.90 -23.09 -6.27
CA PHE A 169 0.57 -23.05 -6.34
C PHE A 169 1.24 -24.35 -5.88
N ARG A 170 0.54 -25.48 -5.70
CA ARG A 170 1.17 -26.72 -5.17
C ARG A 170 2.40 -27.16 -5.95
N LYS A 171 2.36 -27.10 -7.29
CA LYS A 171 3.53 -27.46 -8.12
C LYS A 171 4.66 -26.44 -8.00
N LEU A 172 4.34 -25.15 -8.00
CA LEU A 172 5.33 -24.09 -7.74
C LEU A 172 5.98 -24.30 -6.36
N ASN A 173 5.17 -24.55 -5.34
CA ASN A 173 5.62 -24.77 -3.97
C ASN A 173 6.54 -25.99 -3.81
N SER A 174 6.32 -27.06 -4.59
CA SER A 174 7.19 -28.25 -4.52
C SER A 174 8.62 -28.00 -5.00
N ILE A 175 8.83 -26.98 -5.83
CA ILE A 175 10.15 -26.64 -6.39
C ILE A 175 10.77 -25.40 -5.72
N THR A 176 9.99 -24.65 -4.95
CA THR A 176 10.45 -23.47 -4.21
C THR A 176 11.34 -23.90 -3.04
N THR A 177 12.49 -23.27 -2.92
CA THR A 177 13.37 -23.41 -1.76
C THR A 177 12.70 -22.76 -0.55
N LYS A 178 12.48 -23.56 0.50
CA LYS A 178 11.82 -23.11 1.73
C LYS A 178 12.71 -22.14 2.49
N ASP A 179 12.13 -21.02 2.89
CA ASP A 179 12.76 -20.11 3.84
C ASP A 179 12.70 -20.74 5.25
N ALA A 180 13.81 -20.68 5.96
CA ALA A 180 13.97 -21.18 7.32
C ALA A 180 14.08 -20.04 8.33
N PHE A 181 13.41 -18.91 8.06
CA PHE A 181 13.37 -17.78 8.98
C PHE A 181 12.90 -18.23 10.38
N PRO A 182 13.67 -17.93 11.45
CA PRO A 182 13.34 -18.37 12.79
C PRO A 182 12.09 -17.63 13.29
N ILE A 183 11.01 -18.36 13.53
CA ILE A 183 9.85 -17.82 14.23
C ILE A 183 10.18 -17.87 15.73
N PRO A 184 10.14 -16.73 16.46
CA PRO A 184 10.41 -16.73 17.90
C PRO A 184 9.41 -17.62 18.63
N ARG A 185 9.83 -18.24 19.74
CA ARG A 185 8.90 -19.01 20.55
C ARG A 185 7.92 -18.07 21.23
N ILE A 186 6.73 -18.59 21.49
CA ILE A 186 5.68 -17.83 22.17
C ILE A 186 6.18 -17.34 23.54
N ASP A 187 6.92 -18.17 24.27
CA ASP A 187 7.51 -17.83 25.56
C ASP A 187 8.49 -16.65 25.44
N ASP A 188 9.36 -16.66 24.42
CA ASP A 188 10.30 -15.56 24.17
C ASP A 188 9.54 -14.24 23.95
N ILE A 189 8.43 -14.27 23.20
CA ILE A 189 7.60 -13.07 22.97
C ILE A 189 7.02 -12.58 24.30
N PHE A 190 6.50 -13.46 25.16
CA PHE A 190 5.93 -13.08 26.44
C PHE A 190 6.96 -12.52 27.41
N ASP A 191 8.17 -13.07 27.44
CA ASP A 191 9.26 -12.57 28.29
C ASP A 191 9.64 -11.13 27.91
N HIS A 192 9.69 -10.79 26.62
CA HIS A 192 9.94 -9.42 26.16
C HIS A 192 8.78 -8.47 26.50
N LEU A 193 7.56 -8.99 26.56
CA LEU A 193 6.35 -8.23 26.84
C LEU A 193 6.09 -8.04 28.34
N ALA A 194 6.67 -8.87 29.21
CA ALA A 194 6.35 -8.95 30.64
C ALA A 194 6.47 -7.63 31.43
N GLN A 195 7.28 -6.68 30.96
CA GLN A 195 7.47 -5.38 31.61
C GLN A 195 6.62 -4.25 31.00
N ALA A 196 5.81 -4.53 29.98
CA ALA A 196 4.98 -3.51 29.34
C ALA A 196 3.70 -3.23 30.14
N GLU A 197 3.40 -1.95 30.36
CA GLU A 197 2.15 -1.50 30.99
C GLU A 197 0.97 -1.47 30.01
N TYR A 198 1.25 -1.33 28.71
CA TYR A 198 0.24 -1.22 27.65
C TYR A 198 0.58 -2.12 26.48
N TYR A 199 -0.43 -2.85 25.99
CA TYR A 199 -0.32 -3.70 24.81
C TYR A 199 -1.16 -3.12 23.68
N THR A 200 -0.66 -3.22 22.45
CA THR A 200 -1.42 -2.87 21.25
C THR A 200 -1.23 -3.98 20.22
N THR A 201 -2.35 -4.44 19.66
CA THR A 201 -2.36 -5.41 18.55
C THR A 201 -2.76 -4.69 17.27
N THR A 202 -1.92 -4.79 16.24
CA THR A 202 -2.17 -4.21 14.92
C THR A 202 -2.25 -5.32 13.88
N ASP A 203 -3.33 -5.36 13.11
CA ASP A 203 -3.50 -6.31 12.01
C ASP A 203 -3.40 -5.58 10.66
N LEU A 204 -2.62 -6.15 9.74
CA LEU A 204 -2.46 -5.63 8.38
C LEU A 204 -3.53 -6.23 7.47
N LYS A 205 -4.50 -5.42 7.06
CA LYS A 205 -5.57 -5.87 6.15
C LYS A 205 -4.97 -6.38 4.84
N SER A 206 -5.21 -7.66 4.53
CA SER A 206 -4.71 -8.30 3.31
C SER A 206 -3.19 -8.16 3.14
N GLY A 207 -2.42 -8.31 4.23
CA GLY A 207 -0.97 -8.08 4.25
C GLY A 207 -0.19 -8.68 3.07
N TYR A 208 -0.56 -9.89 2.61
CA TYR A 208 -0.02 -10.53 1.40
C TYR A 208 0.00 -9.61 0.17
N PHE A 209 -1.12 -8.94 -0.11
CA PHE A 209 -1.24 -8.05 -1.27
C PHE A 209 -0.58 -6.68 -1.07
N GLN A 210 -0.02 -6.42 0.10
CA GLN A 210 0.77 -5.21 0.37
C GLN A 210 2.26 -5.43 0.07
N ALA A 211 2.73 -6.68 0.12
CA ALA A 211 4.13 -7.04 -0.07
C ALA A 211 4.48 -7.16 -1.56
N GLY A 212 5.43 -6.36 -2.04
CA GLY A 212 5.87 -6.39 -3.44
C GLY A 212 6.62 -7.68 -3.78
N LEU A 213 6.29 -8.29 -4.92
CA LEU A 213 7.03 -9.41 -5.47
C LEU A 213 8.17 -8.89 -6.37
N ASP A 214 9.33 -9.54 -6.33
CA ASP A 214 10.43 -9.22 -7.24
C ASP A 214 9.96 -9.38 -8.71
N PRO A 215 10.10 -8.35 -9.58
CA PRO A 215 9.68 -8.43 -10.97
C PRO A 215 10.20 -9.64 -11.74
N LYS A 216 11.39 -10.15 -11.38
CA LYS A 216 11.94 -11.36 -12.00
C LYS A 216 11.10 -12.61 -11.72
N ASP A 217 10.33 -12.59 -10.63
CA ASP A 217 9.54 -13.71 -10.14
C ASP A 217 8.04 -13.56 -10.43
N HIS A 218 7.58 -12.41 -10.96
CA HIS A 218 6.20 -12.23 -11.42
C HIS A 218 5.78 -13.38 -12.36
N PRO A 219 6.56 -13.76 -13.38
CA PRO A 219 6.19 -14.82 -14.31
C PRO A 219 5.96 -16.18 -13.63
N LYS A 220 6.59 -16.46 -12.48
CA LYS A 220 6.43 -17.72 -11.75
C LYS A 220 5.04 -17.86 -11.12
N THR A 221 4.38 -16.74 -10.87
CA THR A 221 3.04 -16.68 -10.28
C THR A 221 1.91 -16.65 -11.32
N ALA A 222 2.26 -16.80 -12.60
CA ALA A 222 1.31 -16.68 -13.67
C ALA A 222 0.19 -17.74 -13.60
N PHE A 223 -0.99 -17.35 -14.03
CA PHE A 223 -2.20 -18.17 -14.10
C PHE A 223 -3.01 -17.80 -15.35
N SER A 224 -3.86 -18.71 -15.80
CA SER A 224 -4.66 -18.51 -17.01
C SER A 224 -6.14 -18.66 -16.70
N THR A 225 -6.94 -17.80 -17.32
CA THR A 225 -8.38 -18.03 -17.52
C THR A 225 -8.61 -18.53 -18.94
N ARG A 226 -9.89 -18.64 -19.36
CA ARG A 226 -10.22 -18.92 -20.76
C ARG A 226 -9.67 -17.87 -21.72
N ASP A 227 -9.68 -16.60 -21.30
CA ASP A 227 -9.51 -15.46 -22.20
C ASP A 227 -8.23 -14.65 -21.90
N GLN A 228 -7.59 -14.85 -20.75
CA GLN A 228 -6.47 -14.02 -20.29
C GLN A 228 -5.36 -14.85 -19.67
N HIS A 229 -4.14 -14.32 -19.71
CA HIS A 229 -3.00 -14.85 -18.99
C HIS A 229 -2.41 -13.76 -18.11
N LEU A 230 -2.39 -14.00 -16.80
CA LEU A 230 -2.17 -12.97 -15.81
C LEU A 230 -1.08 -13.42 -14.83
N GLN A 231 -0.41 -12.47 -14.19
CA GLN A 231 0.60 -12.72 -13.15
C GLN A 231 0.44 -11.74 -11.99
N PHE A 232 0.96 -12.09 -10.80
CA PHE A 232 0.93 -11.20 -9.65
C PHE A 232 2.15 -10.28 -9.61
N THR A 233 1.91 -9.03 -9.21
CA THR A 233 2.93 -8.01 -8.96
C THR A 233 3.33 -7.92 -7.49
N VAL A 234 2.48 -8.47 -6.62
CA VAL A 234 2.63 -8.56 -5.16
C VAL A 234 2.61 -10.04 -4.74
N LEU A 235 3.00 -10.33 -3.51
CA LEU A 235 3.08 -11.70 -3.01
C LEU A 235 1.68 -12.33 -2.94
N PRO A 236 1.37 -13.35 -3.76
CA PRO A 236 0.05 -13.95 -3.74
C PRO A 236 -0.12 -14.89 -2.55
N GLN A 237 -1.37 -15.13 -2.15
CA GLN A 237 -1.67 -16.13 -1.14
C GLN A 237 -1.39 -17.54 -1.69
N GLY A 238 -0.94 -18.44 -0.80
CA GLY A 238 -0.72 -19.85 -1.13
C GLY A 238 0.69 -20.21 -1.60
N VAL A 239 1.61 -19.25 -1.71
CA VAL A 239 3.04 -19.54 -1.96
C VAL A 239 3.77 -19.94 -0.67
N THR A 240 4.77 -20.82 -0.80
CA THR A 240 5.47 -21.45 0.34
C THR A 240 6.10 -20.45 1.31
N ASN A 241 6.80 -19.45 0.79
CA ASN A 241 7.49 -18.46 1.62
C ASN A 241 6.60 -17.23 1.92
N GLY A 242 5.28 -17.37 1.78
CA GLY A 242 4.31 -16.32 2.05
C GLY A 242 4.33 -15.81 3.49
N PRO A 243 4.19 -16.67 4.51
CA PRO A 243 4.26 -16.23 5.90
C PRO A 243 5.65 -15.76 6.36
N PRO A 244 6.76 -16.47 6.07
CA PRO A 244 8.11 -16.02 6.44
C PRO A 244 8.48 -14.65 5.85
N ALA A 245 7.96 -14.32 4.67
CA ALA A 245 8.13 -13.03 4.03
C ALA A 245 7.71 -11.82 4.90
N PHE A 246 6.81 -11.99 5.87
CA PHE A 246 6.38 -10.92 6.78
C PHE A 246 7.25 -10.78 8.03
N ASN A 247 8.23 -11.68 8.21
CA ASN A 247 9.16 -11.64 9.32
C ASN A 247 10.51 -11.09 8.81
N PRO A 248 10.95 -9.90 9.25
CA PRO A 248 12.19 -9.26 8.80
C PRO A 248 13.46 -9.91 9.39
#